data_AF-A0A7J9IZY4-F1
#
_entry.id   AF-A0A7J9IZY4-F1
#
_cell.length_a   1.000
_cell.length_b   1.000
_cell.length_c   1.000
_cell.angle_alpha   90.00
_cell.angle_beta   90.00
_cell.angle_gamma   90.00
#
_symmetry.space_group_name_H-M   'P 1'
#
loop_
_entity.id
_entity.type
_entity.pdbx_description
1 polymer ?
#
loop_
_entity_poly.entity_id
_entity_poly.type
_entity_poly.pdbx_seq_one_letter_code
_entity_poly.pdbx_strand_id
1 'polypeptide(L)'
;ESAFNDVFTANRSLQSAKWGDGFESQAAFSTSLQDFAATGNANVRVFAPYTIYKGKASLSISPVLPTFVKIDSDIGGLKVNRCGSMMLTFCPAIGERKYDWEQRQKFALSPTEVGSLISMGAHDASEFYHDPSMKSSNAGQVSKKLYIKAFDGGNGYMISLTVTNNILKSNEHFNIPVTTAEFAVLKTACSFALPHIMGWDRLTNQSPKGIKGSPS
;
A
#
# COMPACT_ATOMS: atom_id res chain seq x y z
N GLU A 1 -48.27 -53.41 -38.65
CA GLU A 1 -48.47 -52.57 -37.46
C GLU A 1 -48.41 -51.09 -37.83
N SER A 2 -49.14 -50.27 -37.08
CA SER A 2 -49.69 -48.96 -37.45
C SER A 2 -48.70 -47.81 -37.58
N ALA A 3 -49.09 -46.84 -38.41
CA ALA A 3 -48.51 -45.51 -38.57
C ALA A 3 -49.15 -44.45 -37.65
N PHE A 4 -48.62 -43.22 -37.71
CA PHE A 4 -49.20 -41.92 -37.29
C PHE A 4 -49.30 -41.59 -35.78
N ASN A 5 -48.58 -40.56 -35.30
CA ASN A 5 -49.10 -39.17 -35.20
C ASN A 5 -48.17 -38.21 -34.45
N ASP A 6 -48.12 -36.98 -34.95
CA ASP A 6 -47.66 -35.75 -34.29
C ASP A 6 -48.43 -35.45 -32.99
N VAL A 7 -47.83 -34.63 -32.11
CA VAL A 7 -48.35 -33.29 -31.76
C VAL A 7 -47.49 -32.65 -30.65
N PHE A 8 -47.04 -31.43 -30.95
CA PHE A 8 -46.51 -30.45 -30.02
C PHE A 8 -47.45 -30.21 -28.82
N THR A 9 -46.91 -30.20 -27.60
CA THR A 9 -47.42 -29.32 -26.54
C THR A 9 -46.24 -28.82 -25.71
N ALA A 10 -45.97 -27.53 -25.84
CA ALA A 10 -45.03 -26.82 -25.00
C ALA A 10 -45.60 -26.66 -23.59
N ASN A 11 -44.81 -26.93 -22.56
CA ASN A 11 -44.88 -26.11 -21.35
C ASN A 11 -43.50 -25.99 -20.71
N ARG A 12 -43.06 -24.75 -20.54
CA ARG A 12 -41.80 -24.36 -19.92
C ARG A 12 -41.91 -24.57 -18.41
N SER A 13 -40.93 -25.25 -17.82
CA SER A 13 -40.56 -24.98 -16.42
C SER A 13 -39.06 -24.67 -16.38
N LEU A 14 -38.76 -23.43 -15.98
CA LEU A 14 -37.41 -22.97 -15.66
C LEU A 14 -37.04 -23.54 -14.30
N GLN A 15 -36.00 -24.37 -14.24
CA GLN A 15 -35.31 -24.64 -12.99
C GLN A 15 -33.89 -24.08 -13.08
N SER A 16 -33.67 -23.03 -12.28
CA SER A 16 -32.37 -22.41 -12.06
C SER A 16 -31.49 -23.31 -11.18
N ALA A 17 -30.33 -23.72 -11.68
CA ALA A 17 -29.30 -24.33 -10.87
C ALA A 17 -28.61 -23.25 -10.03
N LYS A 18 -28.87 -23.24 -8.71
CA LYS A 18 -28.09 -22.51 -7.72
C LYS A 18 -26.98 -23.44 -7.21
N TRP A 19 -25.76 -23.21 -7.66
CA TRP A 19 -24.55 -23.69 -6.98
C TRP A 19 -24.14 -22.62 -5.97
N GLY A 20 -24.29 -22.93 -4.69
CA GLY A 20 -23.84 -22.10 -3.58
C GLY A 20 -22.57 -22.71 -3.00
N ASP A 21 -21.41 -22.17 -3.37
CA ASP A 21 -20.16 -22.38 -2.65
C ASP A 21 -19.83 -21.09 -1.91
N GLY A 22 -20.26 -21.01 -0.65
CA GLY A 22 -19.83 -20.00 0.29
C GLY A 22 -18.56 -20.48 0.99
N PHE A 23 -17.40 -20.10 0.47
CA PHE A 23 -16.16 -20.18 1.24
C PHE A 23 -16.11 -18.98 2.20
N GLU A 24 -16.73 -19.11 3.37
CA GLU A 24 -16.50 -18.19 4.49
C GLU A 24 -15.12 -18.48 5.09
N SER A 25 -14.09 -17.82 4.57
CA SER A 25 -12.83 -17.67 5.30
C SER A 25 -13.01 -16.60 6.38
N GLN A 26 -13.45 -17.00 7.57
CA GLN A 26 -13.16 -16.21 8.77
C GLN A 26 -11.68 -16.37 9.13
N ALA A 27 -10.81 -15.80 8.31
CA ALA A 27 -9.46 -15.45 8.76
C ALA A 27 -9.62 -14.21 9.64
N ALA A 28 -9.86 -14.43 10.93
CA ALA A 28 -9.69 -13.40 11.94
C ALA A 28 -8.23 -12.93 11.89
N PHE A 29 -7.97 -11.80 11.25
CA PHE A 29 -6.71 -11.09 11.43
C PHE A 29 -6.66 -10.67 12.90
N SER A 30 -6.00 -11.48 13.72
CA SER A 30 -5.56 -11.07 15.04
C SER A 30 -4.52 -9.97 14.83
N THR A 31 -4.99 -8.73 14.68
CA THR A 31 -4.15 -7.57 14.96
C THR A 31 -3.88 -7.65 16.45
N SER A 32 -2.73 -8.19 16.83
CA SER A 32 -2.22 -8.04 18.19
C SER A 32 -1.95 -6.55 18.41
N LEU A 33 -3.01 -5.78 18.66
CA LEU A 33 -2.96 -4.61 19.52
C LEU A 33 -2.67 -5.16 20.92
N GLN A 34 -1.46 -5.65 21.12
CA GLN A 34 -0.93 -5.63 22.47
C GLN A 34 -0.78 -4.15 22.81
N ASP A 35 -1.62 -3.74 23.75
CA ASP A 35 -1.59 -2.47 24.43
C ASP A 35 -0.16 -2.00 24.70
N PHE A 36 0.37 -1.14 23.83
CA PHE A 36 1.45 -0.23 24.23
C PHE A 36 0.98 0.76 25.31
N ALA A 37 -0.31 0.74 25.65
CA ALA A 37 -0.90 1.41 26.80
C ALA A 37 -0.52 0.80 28.16
N ALA A 38 0.20 -0.34 28.20
CA ALA A 38 0.73 -0.89 29.46
C ALA A 38 1.84 -0.02 30.10
N THR A 39 2.31 1.02 29.41
CA THR A 39 3.33 1.96 29.94
C THR A 39 2.87 3.42 29.86
N GLY A 40 1.63 3.73 30.23
CA GLY A 40 1.22 5.07 30.70
C GLY A 40 1.50 6.32 29.83
N ASN A 41 1.96 6.17 28.59
CA ASN A 41 2.40 7.28 27.75
C ASN A 41 1.69 7.19 26.39
N ALA A 42 0.63 7.98 26.24
CA ALA A 42 -0.28 7.95 25.09
C ALA A 42 0.33 8.40 23.75
N ASN A 43 1.66 8.55 23.64
CA ASN A 43 2.33 9.05 22.43
C ASN A 43 3.74 8.47 22.23
N VAL A 44 3.96 7.17 22.42
CA VAL A 44 5.23 6.56 21.99
C VAL A 44 5.21 6.43 20.46
N ARG A 45 6.11 7.15 19.78
CA ARG A 45 6.28 7.04 18.34
C ARG A 45 7.16 5.83 18.01
N VAL A 46 6.57 4.81 17.40
CA VAL A 46 7.28 3.61 16.94
C VAL A 46 7.76 3.81 15.51
N PHE A 47 9.02 3.46 15.25
CA PHE A 47 9.62 3.44 13.92
C PHE A 47 9.98 2.00 13.57
N ALA A 48 9.29 1.42 12.58
CA ALA A 48 9.48 0.03 12.16
C ALA A 48 9.56 -0.07 10.63
N PRO A 49 10.64 0.44 10.00
CA PRO A 49 10.83 0.27 8.56
C PRO A 49 11.19 -1.20 8.24
N TYR A 50 10.69 -1.69 7.10
CA TYR A 50 11.21 -2.92 6.49
C TYR A 50 12.31 -2.54 5.51
N THR A 51 13.51 -3.13 5.65
CA THR A 51 14.69 -2.76 4.87
C THR A 51 15.30 -3.96 4.16
N ILE A 52 15.55 -3.79 2.86
CA ILE A 52 16.25 -4.72 1.98
C ILE A 52 17.66 -4.16 1.73
N TYR A 53 18.68 -4.97 2.03
CA TYR A 53 20.08 -4.60 1.83
C TYR A 53 20.67 -5.38 0.64
N LYS A 54 21.23 -4.67 -0.35
CA LYS A 54 21.91 -5.27 -1.51
C LYS A 54 23.30 -4.64 -1.70
N GLY A 55 24.12 -5.22 -2.56
CA GLY A 55 25.53 -4.82 -2.70
C GLY A 55 25.76 -3.37 -3.12
N LYS A 56 24.83 -2.75 -3.86
CA LYS A 56 24.98 -1.37 -4.37
C LYS A 56 24.13 -0.33 -3.65
N ALA A 57 23.04 -0.74 -3.01
CA ALA A 57 22.12 0.15 -2.32
C ALA A 57 21.22 -0.62 -1.36
N SER A 58 20.60 0.10 -0.42
CA SER A 58 19.53 -0.40 0.43
C SER A 58 18.20 0.29 0.09
N LEU A 59 17.11 -0.44 0.24
CA LEU A 59 15.74 0.07 0.13
C LEU A 59 15.03 -0.13 1.46
N SER A 60 14.57 0.94 2.09
CA SER A 60 13.67 0.89 3.25
C SER A 60 12.28 1.35 2.87
N ILE A 61 11.25 0.71 3.40
CA ILE A 61 9.86 1.13 3.27
C ILE A 61 9.22 1.33 4.65
N SER A 62 8.46 2.40 4.81
CA SER A 62 7.72 2.69 6.05
C SER A 62 6.44 3.48 5.79
N PRO A 63 5.33 3.22 6.51
CA PRO A 63 4.12 4.01 6.37
C PRO A 63 4.29 5.43 6.96
N VAL A 64 3.68 6.40 6.30
CA VAL A 64 3.50 7.77 6.78
C VAL A 64 2.01 7.97 6.99
N LEU A 65 1.61 8.24 8.24
CA LEU A 65 0.20 8.34 8.60
C LEU A 65 -0.48 9.59 8.00
N PRO A 66 -1.80 9.51 7.75
CA PRO A 66 -2.59 10.66 7.31
C PRO A 66 -2.66 11.74 8.40
N THR A 67 -2.98 12.96 7.98
CA THR A 67 -3.30 14.05 8.89
C THR A 67 -4.80 14.35 8.85
N PHE A 68 -5.32 14.86 9.96
CA PHE A 68 -6.74 15.15 10.13
C PHE A 68 -6.93 16.62 10.53
N VAL A 69 -8.05 17.19 10.13
CA VAL A 69 -8.54 18.50 10.58
C VAL A 69 -9.87 18.32 11.28
N LYS A 70 -10.13 19.15 12.29
CA LYS A 70 -11.44 19.21 12.92
C LYS A 70 -12.43 19.83 11.94
N ILE A 71 -13.63 19.28 11.91
CA ILE A 71 -14.75 19.89 11.19
C ILE A 71 -15.38 20.88 12.16
N ASP A 72 -15.50 22.14 11.74
CA ASP A 72 -16.19 23.19 12.48
C ASP A 72 -17.69 22.94 12.39
N SER A 73 -18.19 22.11 13.30
CA SER A 73 -19.62 21.94 13.55
C SER A 73 -19.82 21.49 15.00
N ASP A 74 -20.90 21.95 15.62
CA ASP A 74 -21.28 21.62 17.01
C ASP A 74 -21.39 20.11 17.29
N ILE A 75 -21.39 19.30 16.23
CA ILE A 75 -21.47 17.84 16.22
C ILE A 75 -20.09 17.20 16.53
N GLY A 76 -18.99 17.91 16.29
CA GLY A 76 -17.63 17.41 16.44
C GLY A 76 -17.27 16.33 15.42
N GLY A 77 -16.08 16.42 14.82
CA GLY A 77 -15.63 15.43 13.85
C GLY A 77 -14.22 15.67 13.35
N LEU A 78 -13.60 14.62 12.81
CA LEU A 78 -12.30 14.70 12.15
C LEU A 78 -12.46 14.31 10.68
N LYS A 79 -11.94 15.14 9.79
CA LYS A 79 -11.82 14.86 8.35
C LYS A 79 -10.36 14.64 7.99
N VAL A 80 -10.08 13.67 7.13
CA VAL A 80 -8.74 13.51 6.54
C VAL A 80 -8.39 14.78 5.75
N ASN A 81 -7.29 15.43 6.13
CA ASN A 81 -6.76 16.62 5.45
C ASN A 81 -5.74 16.24 4.38
N ARG A 82 -4.84 15.31 4.73
CA ARG A 82 -3.85 14.73 3.81
C ARG A 82 -3.83 13.23 4.01
N CYS A 83 -3.99 12.47 2.92
CA CYS A 83 -3.77 11.03 2.95
C CYS A 83 -2.33 10.72 3.38
N GLY A 84 -2.15 9.56 4.00
CA GLY A 84 -0.85 8.98 4.25
C GLY A 84 -0.20 8.48 2.96
N SER A 85 1.00 7.93 3.10
CA SER A 85 1.77 7.36 1.99
C SER A 85 2.68 6.24 2.47
N MET A 86 3.18 5.42 1.56
CA MET A 86 4.29 4.51 1.82
C MET A 86 5.59 5.19 1.39
N MET A 87 6.46 5.51 2.34
CA MET A 87 7.73 6.17 2.07
C MET A 87 8.80 5.13 1.75
N LEU A 88 9.36 5.20 0.54
CA LEU A 88 10.55 4.46 0.13
C LEU A 88 11.78 5.34 0.34
N THR A 89 12.82 4.78 0.95
CA THR A 89 14.11 5.44 1.16
C THR A 89 15.22 4.56 0.59
N PHE A 90 15.96 5.12 -0.36
CA PHE A 90 17.09 4.50 -1.05
C PHE A 90 18.38 5.10 -0.50
N CYS A 91 19.35 4.26 -0.16
CA CYS A 91 20.68 4.72 0.29
C CYS A 91 21.76 4.00 -0.53
N PRO A 92 22.75 4.72 -1.07
CA PRO A 92 23.84 4.09 -1.81
C PRO A 92 24.78 3.34 -0.87
N ALA A 93 25.37 2.24 -1.35
CA ALA A 93 26.42 1.55 -0.61
C ALA A 93 27.74 2.33 -0.67
N ILE A 94 28.44 2.42 0.46
CA ILE A 94 29.77 3.04 0.58
C ILE A 94 30.84 2.04 1.01
N GLY A 95 30.47 0.77 1.09
CA GLY A 95 31.36 -0.33 1.46
C GLY A 95 30.55 -1.59 1.76
N GLU A 96 31.25 -2.66 2.08
CA GLU A 96 30.60 -3.91 2.48
C GLU A 96 29.69 -3.66 3.70
N ARG A 97 28.39 -3.90 3.53
CA ARG A 97 27.36 -3.75 4.56
C ARG A 97 27.29 -2.35 5.16
N LYS A 98 27.75 -1.33 4.43
CA LYS A 98 27.69 0.09 4.82
C LYS A 98 26.96 0.90 3.76
N TYR A 99 26.03 1.73 4.20
CA TYR A 99 25.18 2.54 3.34
C TYR A 99 25.20 3.99 3.81
N ASP A 100 25.32 4.93 2.88
CA ASP A 100 25.37 6.35 3.18
C ASP A 100 23.94 6.90 3.35
N TRP A 101 23.59 7.22 4.59
CA TRP A 101 22.29 7.78 4.91
C TRP A 101 22.18 9.25 4.51
N GLU A 102 23.28 10.00 4.42
CA GLU A 102 23.25 11.42 4.06
C GLU A 102 22.93 11.60 2.58
N GLN A 103 23.37 10.68 1.72
CA GLN A 103 23.03 10.63 0.29
C GLN A 103 21.75 9.84 -0.03
N ARG A 104 20.82 9.74 0.93
CA ARG A 104 19.57 9.01 0.72
C ARG A 104 18.60 9.75 -0.20
N GLN A 105 17.92 9.01 -1.07
CA GLN A 105 16.79 9.50 -1.85
C GLN A 105 15.48 8.93 -1.37
N LYS A 106 14.43 9.75 -1.44
CA LYS A 106 13.07 9.38 -1.01
C LYS A 106 12.07 9.43 -2.15
N PHE A 107 11.12 8.51 -2.13
CA PHE A 107 9.96 8.45 -3.02
C PHE A 107 8.74 8.01 -2.22
N ALA A 108 7.62 8.74 -2.31
CA ALA A 108 6.43 8.44 -1.50
C ALA A 108 5.34 7.86 -2.39
N LEU A 109 4.91 6.62 -2.17
CA LEU A 109 3.76 6.06 -2.88
C LEU A 109 2.47 6.53 -2.21
N SER A 110 1.62 7.19 -2.99
CA SER A 110 0.23 7.47 -2.62
C SER A 110 -0.58 6.15 -2.48
N PRO A 111 -1.76 6.18 -1.83
CA PRO A 111 -2.61 4.99 -1.71
C PRO A 111 -2.93 4.32 -3.06
N THR A 112 -3.10 5.11 -4.12
CA THR A 112 -3.35 4.59 -5.47
C THR A 112 -2.13 3.86 -6.04
N GLU A 113 -0.94 4.44 -5.91
CA GLU A 113 0.31 3.82 -6.39
C GLU A 113 0.68 2.58 -5.57
N VAL A 114 0.33 2.58 -4.28
CA VAL A 114 0.38 1.37 -3.43
C VAL A 114 -0.55 0.29 -4.00
N GLY A 115 -1.75 0.65 -4.43
CA GLY A 115 -2.67 -0.25 -5.14
C GLY A 115 -2.02 -0.86 -6.39
N SER A 116 -1.39 -0.05 -7.24
CA SER A 116 -0.65 -0.53 -8.42
C SER A 116 0.45 -1.53 -8.05
N LEU A 117 1.26 -1.23 -7.03
CA LEU A 117 2.33 -2.12 -6.54
C LEU A 117 1.78 -3.47 -6.05
N ILE A 118 0.67 -3.44 -5.31
CA ILE A 118 0.02 -4.66 -4.79
C ILE A 118 -0.61 -5.47 -5.94
N SER A 119 -1.08 -4.84 -7.01
CA SER A 119 -1.65 -5.56 -8.15
C SER A 119 -0.62 -6.20 -9.08
N MET A 120 0.67 -5.85 -8.98
CA MET A 120 1.70 -6.37 -9.89
C MET A 120 1.80 -7.90 -9.87
N GLY A 121 1.71 -8.51 -11.05
CA GLY A 121 1.96 -9.93 -11.31
C GLY A 121 3.46 -10.26 -11.51
N ALA A 122 3.72 -11.48 -11.96
CA ALA A 122 5.08 -12.02 -12.15
C ALA A 122 5.80 -11.51 -13.41
N HIS A 123 5.09 -10.79 -14.29
CA HIS A 123 5.63 -10.24 -15.54
C HIS A 123 5.33 -8.76 -15.73
N ASP A 124 4.71 -8.13 -14.73
CA ASP A 124 4.26 -6.75 -14.84
C ASP A 124 5.40 -5.76 -14.60
N ALA A 125 5.18 -4.55 -15.08
CA ALA A 125 5.93 -3.37 -14.71
C ALA A 125 5.00 -2.29 -14.17
N SER A 126 5.51 -1.46 -13.28
CA SER A 126 4.84 -0.25 -12.79
C SER A 126 5.81 0.91 -12.79
N GLU A 127 5.30 2.09 -13.09
CA GLU A 127 6.10 3.28 -13.25
C GLU A 127 5.39 4.49 -12.68
N PHE A 128 6.13 5.29 -11.89
CA PHE A 128 5.58 6.42 -11.16
C PHE A 128 6.50 7.64 -11.31
N TYR A 129 5.89 8.80 -11.52
CA TYR A 129 6.59 10.06 -11.80
C TYR A 129 6.17 11.14 -10.81
N HIS A 130 7.14 11.67 -10.07
CA HIS A 130 6.92 12.69 -9.06
C HIS A 130 7.79 13.91 -9.37
N ASP A 131 7.18 15.09 -9.36
CA ASP A 131 7.87 16.37 -9.25
C ASP A 131 7.65 16.91 -7.83
N PRO A 132 8.65 16.83 -6.92
CA PRO A 132 8.53 17.32 -5.55
C PRO A 132 8.27 18.82 -5.45
N SER A 133 8.62 19.58 -6.49
CA SER A 133 8.48 21.03 -6.58
C SER A 133 7.24 21.45 -7.36
N MET A 134 6.35 20.50 -7.71
CA MET A 134 5.12 20.81 -8.42
C MET A 134 4.31 21.87 -7.65
N LYS A 135 3.74 22.84 -8.38
CA LYS A 135 3.02 24.01 -7.83
C LYS A 135 3.89 25.00 -7.05
N SER A 136 5.21 24.92 -7.16
CA SER A 136 6.15 25.96 -6.72
C SER A 136 6.83 26.63 -7.90
N SER A 137 7.65 27.67 -7.65
CA SER A 137 8.49 28.30 -8.68
C SER A 137 9.54 27.36 -9.27
N ASN A 138 9.85 26.24 -8.60
CA ASN A 138 10.86 25.27 -9.02
C ASN A 138 10.24 24.05 -9.72
N ALA A 139 8.98 24.12 -10.15
CA ALA A 139 8.33 23.03 -10.88
C ALA A 139 9.14 22.64 -12.13
N GLY A 140 9.22 21.34 -12.42
CA GLY A 140 9.99 20.75 -13.51
C GLY A 140 11.51 20.72 -13.29
N GLN A 141 12.03 21.32 -12.22
CA GLN A 141 13.46 21.32 -11.94
C GLN A 141 13.96 20.03 -11.28
N VAL A 142 13.08 19.30 -10.59
CA VAL A 142 13.40 18.02 -9.97
C VAL A 142 12.39 16.98 -10.44
N SER A 143 12.88 15.88 -11.01
CA SER A 143 12.05 14.76 -11.45
C SER A 143 12.50 13.49 -10.77
N LYS A 144 11.54 12.75 -10.23
CA LYS A 144 11.75 11.43 -9.64
C LYS A 144 10.93 10.41 -10.40
N LYS A 145 11.59 9.38 -10.89
CA LYS A 145 10.99 8.25 -11.59
C LYS A 145 11.27 6.98 -10.82
N LEU A 146 10.23 6.36 -10.27
CA LEU A 146 10.30 5.02 -9.70
C LEU A 146 9.79 4.02 -10.73
N TYR A 147 10.59 3.01 -11.04
CA TYR A 147 10.26 1.95 -11.97
C TYR A 147 10.44 0.61 -11.31
N ILE A 148 9.40 -0.22 -11.33
CA ILE A 148 9.41 -1.57 -10.78
C ILE A 148 9.12 -2.52 -11.93
N LYS A 149 10.00 -3.49 -12.17
CA LYS A 149 9.85 -4.45 -13.26
C LYS A 149 10.13 -5.85 -12.76
N ALA A 150 9.26 -6.80 -13.04
CA ALA A 150 9.58 -8.21 -12.84
C ALA A 150 10.73 -8.66 -13.75
N PHE A 151 11.57 -9.58 -13.29
CA PHE A 151 12.55 -10.24 -14.15
C PHE A 151 11.83 -11.16 -15.13
N ASP A 152 12.34 -11.27 -16.36
CA ASP A 152 11.73 -12.09 -17.40
C ASP A 152 11.64 -13.57 -16.98
N GLY A 153 12.56 -14.04 -16.12
CA GLY A 153 12.54 -15.39 -15.54
C GLY A 153 11.61 -15.58 -14.33
N GLY A 154 10.83 -14.57 -13.94
CA GLY A 154 9.84 -14.66 -12.84
C GLY A 154 10.43 -14.87 -11.44
N ASN A 155 11.74 -14.80 -11.28
CA ASN A 155 12.47 -15.10 -10.04
C ASN A 155 12.76 -13.87 -9.18
N GLY A 156 12.15 -12.72 -9.49
CA GLY A 156 12.29 -11.50 -8.71
C GLY A 156 11.88 -10.27 -9.49
N TYR A 157 12.26 -9.12 -8.95
CA TYR A 157 11.92 -7.79 -9.43
C TYR A 157 13.15 -6.89 -9.38
N MET A 158 13.23 -5.92 -10.27
CA MET A 158 14.11 -4.77 -10.15
C MET A 158 13.30 -3.57 -9.69
N ILE A 159 13.72 -2.93 -8.60
CA ILE A 159 13.19 -1.63 -8.18
C ILE A 159 14.26 -0.58 -8.47
N SER A 160 13.91 0.37 -9.33
CA SER A 160 14.80 1.41 -9.81
C SER A 160 14.26 2.80 -9.47
N LEU A 161 15.10 3.66 -8.89
CA LEU A 161 14.78 5.07 -8.68
C LEU A 161 15.78 5.93 -9.45
N THR A 162 15.27 6.79 -10.31
CA THR A 162 16.03 7.85 -10.98
C THR A 162 15.60 9.19 -10.43
N VAL A 163 16.57 10.00 -9.98
CA VAL A 163 16.35 11.38 -9.52
C VAL A 163 17.20 12.31 -10.35
N THR A 164 16.54 13.15 -11.14
CA THR A 164 17.19 14.21 -11.90
C THR A 164 16.92 15.53 -11.21
N ASN A 165 17.98 16.27 -10.86
CA ASN A 165 17.90 17.59 -10.26
C ASN A 165 18.67 18.59 -11.12
N ASN A 166 17.93 19.42 -11.85
CA ASN A 166 18.49 20.41 -12.77
C ASN A 166 19.10 21.62 -12.03
N ILE A 167 18.65 21.91 -10.80
CA ILE A 167 19.20 23.00 -9.98
C ILE A 167 20.61 22.66 -9.51
N LEU A 168 20.80 21.45 -8.98
CA LEU A 168 22.09 20.96 -8.50
C LEU A 168 22.93 20.30 -9.60
N LYS A 169 22.38 20.18 -10.81
CA LYS A 169 22.97 19.46 -11.95
C LYS A 169 23.39 18.03 -11.58
N SER A 170 22.58 17.36 -10.77
CA SER A 170 22.81 15.98 -10.35
C SER A 170 21.84 15.01 -11.02
N ASN A 171 22.31 13.79 -11.24
CA ASN A 171 21.50 12.67 -11.70
C ASN A 171 21.90 11.42 -10.93
N GLU A 172 20.98 10.93 -10.10
CA GLU A 172 21.19 9.80 -9.20
C GLU A 172 20.33 8.62 -9.63
N HIS A 173 20.93 7.44 -9.63
CA HIS A 173 20.27 6.20 -10.05
C HIS A 173 20.50 5.08 -9.04
N PHE A 174 19.42 4.49 -8.57
CA PHE A 174 19.41 3.34 -7.67
C PHE A 174 18.79 2.17 -8.38
N ASN A 175 19.42 1.00 -8.33
CA ASN A 175 18.90 -0.25 -8.89
C ASN A 175 19.05 -1.34 -7.84
N ILE A 176 17.93 -1.85 -7.35
CA ILE A 176 17.89 -2.81 -6.24
C ILE A 176 17.17 -4.06 -6.72
N PRO A 177 17.89 -5.19 -6.92
CA PRO A 177 17.26 -6.45 -7.21
C PRO A 177 16.56 -6.96 -5.94
N VAL A 178 15.31 -7.36 -6.09
CA VAL A 178 14.42 -7.83 -5.03
C VAL A 178 13.97 -9.25 -5.39
N THR A 179 14.13 -10.19 -4.48
CA THR A 179 13.66 -11.57 -4.67
C THR A 179 12.13 -11.64 -4.61
N THR A 180 11.55 -12.74 -5.10
CA THR A 180 10.11 -12.99 -4.97
C THR A 180 9.64 -12.96 -3.51
N ALA A 181 10.43 -13.51 -2.59
CA ALA A 181 10.12 -13.49 -1.15
C ALA A 181 10.15 -12.07 -0.57
N GLU A 182 11.19 -11.29 -0.86
CA GLU A 182 11.29 -9.90 -0.38
C GLU A 182 10.16 -9.04 -0.96
N PHE A 183 9.78 -9.27 -2.22
CA PHE A 183 8.67 -8.56 -2.87
C PHE A 183 7.31 -9.00 -2.30
N ALA A 184 7.13 -10.28 -1.96
CA ALA A 184 5.92 -10.75 -1.28
C ALA A 184 5.73 -10.05 0.07
N VAL A 185 6.80 -9.93 0.89
CA VAL A 185 6.76 -9.16 2.15
C VAL A 185 6.40 -7.70 1.89
N LEU A 186 6.97 -7.09 0.84
CA LEU A 186 6.66 -5.71 0.45
C LEU A 186 5.17 -5.54 0.11
N LYS A 187 4.61 -6.42 -0.72
CA LYS A 187 3.18 -6.41 -1.08
C LYS A 187 2.31 -6.58 0.15
N THR A 188 2.61 -7.55 1.00
CA THR A 188 1.85 -7.80 2.24
C THR A 188 1.89 -6.60 3.18
N ALA A 189 3.06 -6.00 3.42
CA ALA A 189 3.20 -4.81 4.25
C ALA A 189 2.41 -3.61 3.68
N CYS A 190 2.47 -3.41 2.37
CA CYS A 190 1.69 -2.39 1.67
C CYS A 190 0.18 -2.63 1.77
N SER A 191 -0.28 -3.87 1.55
CA SER A 191 -1.70 -4.24 1.68
C SER A 191 -2.21 -4.02 3.09
N PHE A 192 -1.42 -4.39 4.10
CA PHE A 192 -1.76 -4.15 5.50
C PHE A 192 -1.81 -2.65 5.81
N ALA A 193 -0.81 -1.88 5.36
CA ALA A 193 -0.73 -0.45 5.64
C ALA A 193 -1.77 0.39 4.90
N LEU A 194 -2.30 -0.06 3.76
CA LEU A 194 -3.23 0.68 2.89
C LEU A 194 -4.42 1.30 3.63
N PRO A 195 -5.25 0.55 4.40
CA PRO A 195 -6.34 1.14 5.17
C PRO A 195 -5.87 2.17 6.21
N HIS A 196 -4.70 1.98 6.83
CA HIS A 196 -4.15 2.91 7.81
C HIS A 196 -3.67 4.21 7.17
N ILE A 197 -3.01 4.16 6.01
CA ILE A 197 -2.60 5.37 5.29
C ILE A 197 -3.82 6.14 4.73
N MET A 198 -4.96 5.47 4.53
CA MET A 198 -6.23 6.10 4.19
C MET A 198 -6.98 6.64 5.42
N GLY A 199 -6.54 6.32 6.64
CA GLY A 199 -7.16 6.75 7.90
C GLY A 199 -8.40 5.95 8.29
N TRP A 200 -8.63 4.79 7.67
CA TRP A 200 -9.80 3.94 7.95
C TRP A 200 -9.70 3.23 9.30
N ASP A 201 -8.49 3.12 9.84
CA ASP A 201 -8.26 2.65 11.21
C ASP A 201 -9.00 3.50 12.25
N ARG A 202 -9.18 4.80 11.98
CA ARG A 202 -9.96 5.70 12.85
C ARG A 202 -11.48 5.46 12.78
N LEU A 203 -11.96 4.75 11.76
CA LEU A 203 -13.36 4.33 11.66
C LEU A 203 -13.55 2.96 12.32
N THR A 204 -12.66 2.00 12.04
CA THR A 204 -12.79 0.63 12.53
C THR A 204 -12.44 0.48 14.00
N ASN A 205 -11.58 1.35 14.55
CA ASN A 205 -11.23 1.35 15.97
C ASN A 205 -12.19 2.20 16.83
N GLN A 206 -13.32 2.68 16.29
CA GLN A 206 -14.36 3.28 17.10
C GLN A 206 -15.04 2.17 17.91
N SER A 207 -14.62 2.00 19.16
CA SER A 207 -15.38 1.22 20.15
C SER A 207 -16.84 1.71 20.12
N PRO A 208 -17.85 0.81 20.14
CA PRO A 208 -19.23 1.21 20.36
C PRO A 208 -19.26 1.96 21.69
N LYS A 209 -19.37 3.29 21.65
CA LYS A 209 -19.59 4.08 22.86
C LYS A 209 -20.87 3.55 23.48
N GLY A 210 -20.73 2.91 24.63
CA GLY A 210 -21.78 2.18 25.30
C GLY A 210 -23.06 2.98 25.37
N ILE A 211 -24.16 2.34 25.00
CA ILE A 211 -25.51 2.74 25.39
C ILE A 211 -25.53 2.68 26.93
N LYS A 212 -25.19 3.80 27.58
CA LYS A 212 -25.54 4.00 29.00
C LYS A 212 -27.04 4.26 29.03
N GLY A 213 -27.81 3.18 29.11
CA GLY A 213 -29.14 3.25 29.69
C GLY A 213 -29.00 3.66 31.16
N SER A 214 -29.54 4.82 31.50
CA SER A 214 -29.88 5.15 32.89
C SER A 214 -31.39 5.30 32.95
N PRO A 215 -32.11 4.37 33.61
CA PRO A 215 -33.35 4.70 34.27
C PRO A 215 -33.04 5.01 35.74
N SER A 216 -33.51 6.17 36.20
CA SER A 216 -33.81 6.44 37.60
C SER A 216 -35.18 7.10 37.62
#